data_AF-A0A4R9EXD9-F1
#
_entry.id   AF-A0A4R9EXD9-F1
#
_cell.length_a   1.000
_cell.length_b   1.000
_cell.length_c   1.000
_cell.angle_alpha   90.00
_cell.angle_beta   90.00
_cell.angle_gamma   90.00
#
_symmetry.space_group_name_H-M   'P 1'
#
loop_
_entity.id
_entity.type
_entity.pdbx_description
1 polymer ?
#
loop_
_entity_poly.entity_id
_entity_poly.type
_entity_poly.pdbx_seq_one_letter_code
_entity_poly.pdbx_strand_id
1 'polypeptide(L)'
;MPSSSPTPEPAGHEPLEPDLYELTWMSGHIERIAAHDISFSNSRVIFLADANGRMRVQLSTLEEDLRTIRSITEDEVLVLGDGGEPA
;
A
#
# COMPACT_ATOMS: atom_id res chain seq x y z
N MET A 1 -15.11 -28.21 34.67
CA MET A 1 -14.81 -27.25 33.60
C MET A 1 -14.42 -25.93 34.25
N PRO A 2 -13.31 -25.33 33.84
CA PRO A 2 -13.30 -23.89 33.65
C PRO A 2 -13.01 -23.57 32.17
N SER A 3 -13.92 -22.81 31.56
CA SER A 3 -13.70 -22.15 30.28
C SER A 3 -12.52 -21.20 30.44
N SER A 4 -11.38 -21.55 29.85
CA SER A 4 -10.35 -20.57 29.53
C SER A 4 -10.88 -19.74 28.37
N SER A 5 -11.63 -18.69 28.67
CA SER A 5 -11.80 -17.60 27.72
C SER A 5 -10.40 -17.07 27.40
N PRO A 6 -9.97 -16.99 26.14
CA PRO A 6 -8.74 -16.28 25.84
C PRO A 6 -8.94 -14.83 26.28
N THR A 7 -8.17 -14.39 27.27
CA THR A 7 -8.00 -12.99 27.61
C THR A 7 -7.72 -12.23 26.30
N PRO A 8 -8.42 -11.13 25.98
CA PRO A 8 -7.96 -10.27 24.90
C PRO A 8 -6.62 -9.70 25.36
N GLU A 9 -5.54 -10.31 24.90
CA GLU A 9 -4.21 -9.70 24.95
C GLU A 9 -4.37 -8.28 24.42
N PRO A 10 -3.76 -7.26 25.04
CA PRO A 10 -3.77 -5.92 24.45
C PRO A 10 -3.23 -6.10 23.04
N ALA A 11 -4.05 -5.79 22.02
CA ALA A 11 -3.68 -5.87 20.61
C ALA A 11 -2.38 -5.08 20.42
N GLY A 12 -1.27 -5.78 20.59
CA GLY A 12 0.05 -5.21 20.74
C GLY A 12 0.56 -4.99 19.36
N HIS A 13 0.12 -3.88 18.76
CA HIS A 13 0.47 -3.45 17.41
C HIS A 13 0.18 -4.56 16.39
N GLU A 14 -1.04 -4.56 15.84
CA GLU A 14 -1.18 -5.06 14.47
C GLU A 14 0.01 -4.49 13.68
N PRO A 15 0.89 -5.32 13.08
CA PRO A 15 1.93 -4.78 12.24
C PRO A 15 1.16 -3.96 11.22
N LEU A 16 1.31 -2.63 11.26
CA LEU A 16 0.59 -1.73 10.36
C LEU A 16 0.79 -2.32 8.97
N GLU A 17 -0.23 -2.96 8.38
CA GLU A 17 -0.01 -3.65 7.13
C GLU A 17 0.41 -2.56 6.13
N PRO A 18 1.52 -2.73 5.41
CA PRO A 18 1.95 -1.68 4.49
C PRO A 18 0.85 -1.48 3.46
N ASP A 19 0.39 -0.23 3.32
CA ASP A 19 -0.56 0.12 2.28
C ASP A 19 0.06 -0.18 0.91
N LEU A 20 -0.74 -0.78 0.03
CA LEU A 20 -0.34 -1.01 -1.35
C LEU A 20 -0.59 0.27 -2.14
N TYR A 21 0.41 0.71 -2.89
CA TYR A 21 0.33 1.85 -3.79
C TYR A 21 0.59 1.42 -5.21
N GLU A 22 -0.25 1.89 -6.12
CA GLU A 22 -0.06 1.76 -7.56
C GLU A 22 0.49 3.08 -8.12
N LEU A 23 1.66 2.94 -8.72
CA LEU A 23 2.43 3.99 -9.35
C LEU A 23 2.21 3.89 -10.85
N THR A 24 1.67 4.94 -11.44
CA THR A 24 1.69 5.11 -12.89
C THR A 24 2.89 5.97 -13.24
N TRP A 25 3.81 5.41 -14.01
CA TRP A 25 4.99 6.12 -14.50
C TRP A 25 4.64 6.97 -15.72
N MET A 26 5.43 8.01 -15.98
CA MET A 26 5.28 8.85 -17.18
C MET A 26 5.45 8.05 -18.48
N SER A 27 6.25 7.00 -18.44
CA SER A 27 6.40 6.01 -19.53
C SER A 27 5.12 5.22 -19.83
N GLY A 28 4.09 5.30 -18.97
CA GLY A 28 2.88 4.48 -19.04
C GLY A 28 3.02 3.10 -18.38
N HIS A 29 4.17 2.80 -17.80
CA HIS A 29 4.35 1.63 -16.95
C HIS A 29 3.52 1.77 -15.68
N ILE A 30 3.01 0.66 -15.14
CA ILE A 30 2.31 0.62 -13.86
C ILE A 30 3.09 -0.31 -12.95
N GLU A 31 3.46 0.18 -11.77
CA GLU A 31 4.16 -0.59 -10.75
C GLU A 31 3.37 -0.56 -9.45
N ARG A 32 3.40 -1.65 -8.69
CA ARG A 32 2.74 -1.75 -7.39
C ARG A 32 3.78 -1.97 -6.30
N ILE A 33 3.72 -1.16 -5.26
CA ILE A 33 4.66 -1.22 -4.14
C ILE A 33 3.90 -1.17 -2.82
N ALA A 34 4.41 -1.87 -1.81
CA ALA A 34 3.88 -1.78 -0.45
C ALA A 34 4.70 -0.72 0.30
N ALA A 35 4.05 0.21 1.01
CA ALA A 35 4.73 1.23 1.80
C ALA A 35 3.90 1.59 3.04
N HIS A 36 4.58 1.90 4.15
CA HIS A 36 3.92 2.42 5.34
C HIS A 36 3.78 3.94 5.30
N ASP A 37 4.72 4.63 4.64
CA ASP A 37 4.74 6.10 4.59
C ASP A 37 5.30 6.59 3.25
N ILE A 38 4.80 7.74 2.80
CA ILE A 38 5.26 8.40 1.57
C ILE A 38 5.78 9.78 1.93
N SER A 39 7.06 10.01 1.67
CA SER A 39 7.70 11.29 1.89
C SER A 39 8.01 11.98 0.56
N PHE A 40 7.59 13.25 0.45
CA PHE A 40 7.88 14.11 -0.69
C PHE A 40 8.99 15.09 -0.30
N SER A 41 10.14 15.01 -0.94
CA SER A 41 11.31 15.84 -0.62
C SER A 41 12.07 16.23 -1.88
N ASN A 42 12.23 17.53 -2.12
CA ASN A 42 13.08 18.08 -3.19
C ASN A 42 12.78 17.46 -4.58
N SER A 43 11.51 17.45 -4.98
CA SER A 43 11.02 16.82 -6.22
C SER A 43 11.25 15.30 -6.29
N ARG A 44 11.40 14.65 -5.15
CA ARG A 44 11.58 13.21 -5.03
C ARG A 44 10.48 12.62 -4.17
N VAL A 45 9.95 11.49 -4.62
CA VAL A 45 8.98 10.68 -3.88
C VAL A 45 9.71 9.48 -3.30
N ILE A 46 9.64 9.33 -1.99
CA ILE A 46 10.32 8.29 -1.22
C ILE A 46 9.26 7.47 -0.50
N PHE A 47 9.22 6.19 -0.84
CA PHE A 47 8.33 5.21 -0.23
C PHE A 47 9.10 4.46 0.85
N LEU A 48 8.60 4.58 2.07
CA LEU A 48 9.19 3.98 3.26
C LEU A 48 8.39 2.73 3.59
N ALA A 49 9.08 1.60 3.73
CA ALA A 49 8.48 0.35 4.16
C ALA A 49 9.22 -0.26 5.34
N ASP A 50 8.51 -1.05 6.16
CA ASP A 50 9.16 -1.85 7.17
C ASP A 50 9.94 -2.99 6.50
N ALA A 51 11.21 -3.09 6.85
CA ALA A 51 12.03 -4.25 6.54
C ALA A 51 12.68 -4.74 7.82
N ASN A 52 12.08 -5.77 8.42
CA ASN A 52 12.56 -6.43 9.63
C ASN A 52 12.51 -5.51 10.87
N GLY A 53 11.38 -4.83 11.07
CA GLY A 53 11.13 -3.94 12.21
C GLY A 53 11.88 -2.60 12.13
N ARG A 54 12.30 -2.21 10.92
CA ARG A 54 12.99 -0.95 10.64
C ARG A 54 12.43 -0.33 9.37
N MET A 55 12.04 0.93 9.46
CA MET A 55 11.67 1.72 8.30
C MET A 55 12.86 1.88 7.36
N ARG A 56 12.72 1.45 6.10
CA ARG A 56 13.73 1.60 5.05
C ARG A 56 13.08 2.14 3.79
N VAL A 57 13.88 2.81 2.97
CA VAL A 57 13.42 3.26 1.65
C VAL A 57 13.24 2.03 0.76
N GLN A 58 12.00 1.75 0.37
CA GLN A 58 11.67 0.68 -0.57
C GLN A 58 11.80 1.16 -2.01
N LEU A 59 11.25 2.36 -2.30
CA LEU A 59 11.37 2.99 -3.61
C LEU A 59 11.71 4.47 -3.43
N SER A 60 12.55 4.98 -4.32
CA SER A 60 12.81 6.41 -4.42
C SER A 60 12.87 6.80 -5.87
N THR A 61 12.00 7.71 -6.28
CA THR A 61 11.92 8.19 -7.67
C THR A 61 11.67 9.69 -7.71
N LEU A 62 11.87 10.32 -8.86
CA LEU A 62 11.57 11.73 -9.04
C LEU A 62 10.06 11.91 -9.25
N GLU A 63 9.52 13.02 -8.74
CA GLU A 63 8.12 13.39 -8.95
C GLU A 63 7.79 13.54 -10.44
N GLU A 64 8.74 14.04 -11.24
CA GLU A 64 8.57 14.21 -12.70
C GLU A 64 8.49 12.88 -13.47
N ASP A 65 8.96 11.78 -12.90
CA ASP A 65 8.92 10.45 -13.52
C ASP A 65 7.61 9.71 -13.19
N LEU A 66 6.92 10.15 -12.13
CA LEU A 66 5.62 9.64 -11.71
C LEU A 66 4.50 10.49 -12.31
N ARG A 67 3.53 9.81 -12.91
CA ARG A 67 2.31 10.43 -13.42
C ARG A 67 1.22 10.51 -12.35
N THR A 68 1.01 9.42 -11.62
CA THR A 68 -0.02 9.32 -10.57
C THR A 68 0.38 8.28 -9.54
N ILE A 69 -0.01 8.51 -8.28
CA ILE A 69 0.15 7.58 -7.16
C ILE A 69 -1.26 7.33 -6.59
N ARG A 70 -1.68 6.07 -6.48
CA ARG A 70 -2.97 5.68 -5.91
C ARG A 70 -2.76 4.66 -4.80
N SER A 71 -3.34 4.89 -3.62
CA SER A 71 -3.49 3.83 -2.61
C SER A 71 -4.53 2.83 -3.10
N ILE A 72 -4.17 1.55 -3.09
CA ILE A 72 -5.05 0.44 -3.39
C ILE A 72 -5.19 -0.36 -2.10
N THR A 73 -6.38 -0.37 -1.53
CA THR A 73 -6.74 -1.37 -0.52
C THR A 73 -7.18 -2.64 -1.25
N GLU A 74 -6.87 -3.83 -0.71
CA GLU A 74 -7.19 -5.13 -1.33
C GLU A 74 -8.68 -5.30 -1.69
N ASP A 75 -9.57 -4.49 -1.11
CA ASP A 75 -11.02 -4.50 -1.37
C ASP A 75 -11.43 -3.88 -2.73
N GLU A 76 -10.58 -3.04 -3.36
CA GLU A 76 -10.89 -2.42 -4.67
C GLU A 76 -10.52 -3.30 -5.88
N VAL A 77 -10.01 -4.52 -5.68
CA VAL A 77 -9.68 -5.45 -6.78
C VAL A 77 -10.90 -6.27 -7.26
N LEU A 78 -12.10 -6.05 -6.71
CA LEU A 78 -13.30 -6.85 -7.01
C LEU A 78 -14.54 -6.06 -7.49
N VAL A 79 -14.44 -5.01 -8.32
CA VAL A 79 -15.63 -4.51 -9.08
C VAL A 79 -15.26 -3.98 -10.47
N LEU A 80 -14.66 -4.81 -11.32
CA LEU A 80 -14.69 -4.55 -12.77
C LEU A 80 -14.83 -5.87 -13.52
N GLY A 81 -16.07 -6.34 -13.67
CA GLY A 81 -16.34 -7.53 -14.47
C GLY A 81 -17.76 -8.08 -14.44
N ASP A 82 -18.79 -7.25 -14.63
CA ASP A 82 -19.97 -7.69 -15.39
C ASP A 82 -20.71 -6.47 -15.96
N GLY A 83 -20.07 -5.81 -16.92
CA GLY A 83 -20.74 -4.91 -17.85
C GLY A 83 -21.37 -5.72 -18.98
N GLY A 84 -22.41 -6.49 -18.68
CA GLY A 84 -23.30 -7.06 -19.69
C GLY A 84 -24.33 -6.01 -20.10
N GLU A 85 -24.03 -5.26 -21.16
CA GLU A 85 -24.97 -4.28 -21.74
C GLU A 85 -26.31 -4.91 -22.14
N PRO A 86 -27.44 -4.19 -21.97
CA PRO A 86 -28.76 -4.64 -22.40
C PRO A 86 -28.96 -4.46 -23.92
N ALA A 87 -29.50 -5.49 -24.58
CA ALA A 87 -30.10 -5.39 -25.92
C ALA A 87 -31.33 -6.30 -26.03
#